data_AF-A0A1S1NDL4-F1
#
_entry.id   AF-A0A1S1NDL4-F1
#
_cell.length_a   1.000
_cell.length_b   1.000
_cell.length_c   1.000
_cell.angle_alpha   90.00
_cell.angle_beta   90.00
_cell.angle_gamma   90.00
#
_symmetry.space_group_name_H-M   'P 1'
#
loop_
_entity.id
_entity.type
_entity.pdbx_description
1 polymer ?
#
loop_
_entity_poly.entity_id
_entity_poly.type
_entity_poly.pdbx_seq_one_letter_code
_entity_poly.pdbx_strand_id
1 'polypeptide(L)' 'MSDQLLERIKRVSARRIRAQSAIKKADAELRGLVREAFAAGHTAQAIADSAGLSAPRVYQIRDGRR' A
#
# COMPACT_ATOMS: atom_id res chain seq x y z
N MET A 1 -15.57 33.02 -8.88
CA MET A 1 -14.84 31.95 -9.63
C MET A 1 -13.69 31.36 -8.81
N SER A 2 -12.90 32.17 -8.10
CA SER A 2 -11.87 31.73 -7.15
C SER A 2 -12.39 30.79 -6.05
N ASP A 3 -13.53 31.13 -5.43
CA ASP A 3 -14.06 30.37 -4.29
C ASP A 3 -14.51 28.96 -4.67
N GLN A 4 -15.01 28.78 -5.89
CA GLN A 4 -15.41 27.47 -6.41
C GLN A 4 -14.20 26.56 -6.66
N LEU A 5 -13.06 27.12 -7.06
CA LEU A 5 -11.80 26.39 -7.22
C LEU A 5 -11.25 25.97 -5.85
N LEU A 6 -11.22 26.87 -4.87
CA LEU A 6 -10.76 26.57 -3.50
C LEU A 6 -11.61 25.48 -2.84
N GLU A 7 -12.94 25.53 -2.98
CA GLU A 7 -13.83 24.47 -2.47
C GLU A 7 -13.63 23.12 -3.16
N ARG A 8 -13.26 23.12 -4.44
CA ARG A 8 -12.93 21.89 -5.17
C ARG A 8 -11.57 21.31 -4.71
N ILE A 9 -10.58 22.16 -4.47
CA ILE A 9 -9.29 21.77 -3.88
C ILE A 9 -9.51 21.15 -2.50
N LYS A 10 -10.28 21.81 -1.63
CA LYS A 10 -10.59 21.30 -0.28
C LYS A 10 -11.23 19.92 -0.32
N ARG A 11 -12.23 19.71 -1.20
CA ARG A 11 -12.89 18.42 -1.38
C ARG A 11 -11.94 17.33 -1.88
N VAL A 12 -11.12 17.63 -2.88
CA VAL A 12 -10.14 16.65 -3.42
C VAL A 12 -9.06 16.34 -2.39
N SER A 13 -8.57 17.34 -1.65
CA SER A 13 -7.60 17.14 -0.57
C SER A 13 -8.14 16.22 0.52
N ALA A 14 -9.38 16.44 0.97
CA ALA A 14 -10.04 15.56 1.94
C ALA A 14 -10.20 14.13 1.40
N ARG A 15 -10.56 13.97 0.12
CA ARG A 15 -10.63 12.65 -0.54
C ARG A 15 -9.26 11.98 -0.59
N ARG A 16 -8.21 12.73 -0.92
CA ARG A 16 -6.83 12.24 -0.95
C ARG A 16 -6.38 11.76 0.42
N ILE A 17 -6.64 12.52 1.49
CA ILE A 17 -6.30 12.12 2.86
C ILE A 17 -6.99 10.81 3.24
N ARG A 18 -8.29 10.67 2.94
CA ARG A 18 -9.03 9.42 3.18
C ARG A 18 -8.46 8.24 2.39
N ALA A 19 -8.18 8.43 1.10
CA ALA A 19 -7.56 7.39 0.28
C ALA A 19 -6.17 7.01 0.79
N GLN A 20 -5.37 7.97 1.24
CA GLN A 20 -4.06 7.72 1.84
C GLN A 20 -4.17 6.90 3.14
N SER A 21 -5.18 7.17 3.97
CA SER A 21 -5.43 6.36 5.17
C SER A 21 -5.79 4.92 4.81
N ALA A 22 -6.67 4.72 3.84
CA ALA A 22 -7.04 3.38 3.35
C ALA A 22 -5.84 2.62 2.77
N ILE A 23 -5.01 3.29 1.95
CA ILE A 23 -3.78 2.72 1.40
C ILE A 23 -2.81 2.33 2.52
N LYS A 24 -2.60 3.19 3.53
CA LYS A 24 -1.72 2.87 4.66
C LYS A 24 -2.17 1.62 5.42
N LYS A 25 -3.49 1.45 5.59
CA LYS A 25 -4.06 0.27 6.26
C LYS A 25 -3.82 -0.99 5.41
N ALA A 26 -4.11 -0.93 4.11
CA ALA A 26 -3.86 -2.03 3.19
C ALA A 26 -2.36 -2.40 3.09
N ASP A 27 -1.47 -1.41 3.04
CA ASP A 27 -0.01 -1.62 3.05
C ASP A 27 0.45 -2.35 4.33
N ALA A 28 -0.13 -2.00 5.49
CA ALA A 28 0.20 -2.62 6.76
C ALA A 28 -0.28 -4.08 6.83
N GLU A 29 -1.50 -4.35 6.34
CA GLU A 29 -2.07 -5.69 6.23
C GLU A 29 -1.25 -6.56 5.28
N LEU A 30 -0.94 -6.06 4.07
CA LEU A 30 -0.10 -6.75 3.10
C LEU A 30 1.28 -7.09 3.68
N ARG A 31 1.89 -6.17 4.43
CA ARG A 31 3.17 -6.43 5.11
C ARG A 31 3.06 -7.57 6.13
N GLY A 32 1.97 -7.64 6.89
CA GLY A 32 1.70 -8.73 7.83
C GLY A 32 1.65 -10.08 7.10
N LEU A 33 0.82 -10.16 6.06
CA LEU A 33 0.66 -11.36 5.25
C LEU A 33 1.95 -11.80 4.56
N VAL A 34 2.74 -10.87 4.04
CA VAL A 34 4.06 -11.17 3.46
C VAL A 34 4.99 -11.80 4.50
N ARG A 35 5.01 -11.30 5.75
CA ARG A 35 5.83 -11.86 6.83
C ARG A 35 5.35 -13.24 7.24
N GLU A 36 4.04 -13.44 7.35
CA GLU A 36 3.43 -14.74 7.65
C GLU A 36 3.75 -15.76 6.56
N ALA A 37 3.67 -15.38 5.29
CA ALA A 37 4.00 -16.25 4.17
C ALA A 37 5.48 -16.68 4.19
N PHE A 38 6.40 -15.76 4.48
CA PHE A 38 7.81 -16.12 4.67
C PHE A 38 8.01 -17.05 5.87
N ALA A 39 7.33 -16.80 6.99
CA ALA A 39 7.40 -17.66 8.18
C ALA A 39 6.84 -19.07 7.92
N ALA A 40 5.85 -19.19 7.03
CA ALA A 40 5.30 -20.46 6.56
C ALA A 40 6.19 -21.17 5.51
N GLY A 41 7.34 -20.57 5.13
CA GLY A 41 8.30 -21.17 4.20
C GLY A 41 8.02 -20.88 2.72
N HIS A 42 7.11 -19.98 2.38
CA HIS A 42 6.91 -19.58 0.99
C HIS A 42 8.10 -18.78 0.46
N THR A 43 8.40 -18.99 -0.82
CA THR A 43 9.46 -18.24 -1.51
C THR A 43 8.98 -16.83 -1.87
N ALA A 44 9.91 -15.89 -1.98
CA ALA A 44 9.60 -14.53 -2.41
C ALA A 44 8.92 -14.48 -3.80
N GLN A 45 9.25 -15.42 -4.70
CA GLN A 45 8.64 -15.49 -6.02
C GLN A 45 7.17 -15.90 -5.95
N ALA A 46 6.83 -16.93 -5.17
CA ALA A 46 5.44 -17.35 -5.00
C ALA A 46 4.57 -16.23 -4.39
N ILE A 47 5.12 -15.49 -3.42
CA ILE A 47 4.47 -14.33 -2.81
C ILE A 47 4.29 -13.22 -3.86
N ALA A 48 5.32 -12.95 -4.67
CA ALA A 48 5.31 -11.94 -5.71
C ALA A 48 4.23 -12.23 -6.78
N ASP A 49 4.17 -13.48 -7.24
CA ASP A 49 3.19 -13.93 -8.23
C ASP A 49 1.76 -13.78 -7.69
N SER A 50 1.53 -14.15 -6.42
CA SER A 50 0.21 -13.99 -5.78
C SER A 50 -0.18 -12.52 -5.57
N ALA A 51 0.79 -11.64 -5.32
CA ALA A 51 0.53 -10.23 -5.04
C ALA A 51 0.53 -9.35 -6.31
N GLY A 52 0.88 -9.90 -7.48
CA GLY A 52 1.11 -9.13 -8.70
C GLY A 52 2.28 -8.15 -8.58
N LEU A 53 3.32 -8.54 -7.84
CA LEU A 53 4.50 -7.73 -7.54
C LEU A 53 5.76 -8.35 -8.12
N SER A 54 6.88 -7.63 -8.03
CA SER A 54 8.20 -8.21 -8.24
C SER A 54 8.77 -8.77 -6.93
N ALA A 55 9.60 -9.81 -7.01
CA ALA A 55 10.27 -10.37 -5.83
C ALA A 55 11.09 -9.33 -5.03
N PRO A 56 11.82 -8.37 -5.64
CA PRO A 56 12.45 -7.28 -4.90
C PRO A 56 11.44 -6.43 -4.11
N ARG A 57 10.25 -6.19 -4.67
CA ARG A 57 9.22 -5.41 -3.99
C ARG A 57 8.65 -6.14 -2.77
N VAL A 58 8.55 -7.46 -2.83
CA VAL A 58 8.16 -8.29 -1.68
C VAL A 58 9.13 -8.11 -0.51
N TYR A 59 10.44 -8.12 -0.77
CA TYR A 59 11.45 -7.87 0.27
C TYR A 59 11.35 -6.45 0.86
N GLN A 60 11.16 -5.43 0.01
CA GLN A 60 10.96 -4.06 0.48
C GLN A 60 9.74 -3.95 1.41
N ILE A 61 8.62 -4.58 1.03
CA ILE A 61 7.39 -4.59 1.84
C ILE A 61 7.63 -5.28 3.19
N ARG A 62 8.25 -6.47 3.18
CA ARG A 62 8.61 -7.24 4.39
C ARG A 62 9.41 -6.38 5.38
N ASP A 63 10.40 -5.67 4.86
CA ASP A 63 11.35 -4.85 5.63
C ASP A 63 10.78 -3.45 5.97
N GLY A 64 9.58 -3.13 5.48
CA GLY A 64 8.95 -1.84 5.69
C GLY A 64 9.62 -0.67 4.96
N ARG A 65 10.43 -0.97 3.94
CA ARG A 65 11.11 0.02 3.11
C ARG A 65 10.16 0.43 1.98
N ARG A 66 9.98 1.74 1.78
CA ARG A 66 9.17 2.26 0.68
C ARG A 66 10.00 2.51 -0.55
#